data_AF-A0ABD7LN83-F1
#
_entry.id   AF-A0ABD7LN83-F1
#
_cell.length_a   1.000
_cell.length_b   1.000
_cell.length_c   1.000
_cell.angle_alpha   90.00
_cell.angle_beta   90.00
_cell.angle_gamma   90.00
#
_symmetry.space_group_name_H-M   'P 1'
#
loop_
_entity.id
_entity.type
_entity.pdbx_description
1 polymer ?
#
loop_
_entity_poly.entity_id
_entity_poly.type
_entity_poly.pdbx_seq_one_letter_code
_entity_poly.pdbx_strand_id
1 'polypeptide(L)' 'MFKIAFYLFDYKDDSFKKVYFHHWNDSKPVFTKNKRRAQEYFDERSANKDIVQLKKAESPSAKTLSIRLEEKE' A
#
# COMPACT_ATOMS: atom_id res chain seq x y z
N MET A 1 -15.21 0.03 -6.15
CA MET A 1 -14.42 -0.31 -4.94
C MET A 1 -12.95 -0.11 -5.26
N PHE A 2 -12.18 0.40 -4.32
CA PHE A 2 -10.78 0.78 -4.54
C PHE A 2 -9.83 0.00 -3.64
N LYS A 3 -8.56 -0.09 -4.06
CA LYS A 3 -7.44 -0.70 -3.34
C LYS A 3 -6.23 0.20 -3.44
N ILE A 4 -5.48 0.35 -2.34
CA ILE A 4 -4.25 1.15 -2.35
C ILE A 4 -3.08 0.23 -2.74
N ALA A 5 -2.46 0.53 -3.87
CA ALA A 5 -1.27 -0.14 -4.38
C ALA A 5 -0.01 0.69 -4.10
N PHE A 6 1.04 0.01 -3.68
CA PHE A 6 2.38 0.54 -3.46
C PHE A 6 3.31 -0.05 -4.49
N TYR A 7 4.01 0.84 -5.18
CA TYR A 7 5.16 0.48 -5.99
C TYR A 7 6.40 0.87 -5.20
N LEU A 8 7.22 -0.13 -4.88
CA LEU A 8 8.40 0.05 -4.05
C LEU A 8 9.62 -0.60 -4.70
N PHE A 9 10.78 -0.04 -4.39
CA PHE A 9 12.07 -0.67 -4.64
C PHE A 9 12.54 -1.32 -3.34
N ASP A 10 12.70 -2.65 -3.35
CA ASP A 10 13.15 -3.41 -2.19
C ASP A 10 14.67 -3.51 -2.21
N TYR A 11 15.33 -3.00 -1.17
CA TYR A 11 16.78 -2.97 -1.07
C TYR A 11 17.37 -4.34 -0.69
N LYS A 12 16.55 -5.30 -0.24
CA LYS A 12 17.05 -6.63 0.14
C LYS A 12 17.44 -7.47 -1.07
N ASP A 13 16.72 -7.30 -2.18
CA ASP A 13 16.90 -8.08 -3.39
C ASP A 13 16.96 -7.21 -4.66
N ASP A 14 17.19 -5.91 -4.50
CA ASP A 14 17.33 -4.90 -5.57
C ASP A 14 16.24 -4.99 -6.64
N SER A 15 14.99 -5.17 -6.21
CA SER A 15 13.88 -5.44 -7.12
C SER A 15 12.70 -4.49 -6.95
N PHE A 16 12.02 -4.22 -8.08
CA PHE A 16 10.78 -3.46 -8.09
C PHE A 16 9.60 -4.37 -7.74
N LYS A 17 8.85 -4.01 -6.71
CA LYS A 17 7.69 -4.78 -6.24
C LYS A 17 6.45 -3.92 -6.22
N LYS A 18 5.33 -4.57 -6.56
CA LYS A 18 3.99 -4.05 -6.33
C LYS A 18 3.37 -4.81 -5.16
N VAL A 19 2.93 -4.09 -4.14
CA VAL A 19 2.20 -4.63 -3.00
C VAL A 19 0.95 -3.82 -2.75
N TYR A 20 0.01 -4.37 -2.00
CA TYR A 20 -1.25 -3.75 -1.65
C TYR A 20 -1.33 -3.54 -0.16
N PHE A 21 -1.93 -2.43 0.26
CA PHE A 21 -2.24 -2.24 1.67
C PHE A 21 -3.31 -3.25 2.12
N HIS A 22 -3.08 -3.92 3.24
CA HIS A 22 -3.98 -4.93 3.80
C HIS A 22 -4.74 -4.42 5.02
N HIS A 23 -4.03 -3.99 6.06
CA HIS A 23 -4.61 -3.39 7.27
C HIS A 23 -3.51 -2.72 8.08
N TRP A 24 -3.90 -1.96 9.10
CA TRP A 24 -3.00 -1.48 10.14
C TRP A 24 -2.87 -2.54 11.24
N ASN A 25 -1.64 -2.93 11.56
CA ASN A 25 -1.34 -3.68 12.78
C ASN A 25 -0.75 -2.69 13.79
N ASP A 26 -1.56 -2.27 14.75
CA ASP A 26 -1.34 -1.09 15.60
C ASP A 26 -1.09 0.17 14.75
N SER A 27 0.14 0.69 14.74
CA SER A 27 0.56 1.85 13.93
C SER A 27 1.45 1.47 12.74
N LYS A 28 1.61 0.16 12.47
CA LYS A 28 2.46 -0.33 11.38
C LYS A 28 1.59 -0.81 10.22
N PRO A 29 1.82 -0.32 9.00
CA PRO A 29 1.04 -0.76 7.86
C PRO A 29 1.46 -2.17 7.43
N VAL A 30 0.48 -3.04 7.25
CA VAL A 30 0.69 -4.40 6.73
C VAL A 30 0.36 -4.42 5.25
N PHE A 31 1.25 -5.02 4.46
CA PHE A 31 1.11 -5.14 3.01
C PHE A 31 0.96 -6.60 2.58
N THR A 32 0.33 -6.80 1.41
CA THR A 32 0.13 -8.12 0.79
C THR A 32 0.42 -8.05 -0.71
N LYS A 33 0.98 -9.11 -1.28
CA LYS A 33 1.08 -9.25 -2.76
C LYS A 33 -0.25 -9.65 -3.39
N ASN A 34 -1.17 -10.21 -2.61
CA ASN A 34 -2.44 -10.73 -3.11
C ASN A 34 -3.51 -9.61 -3.11
N LYS A 35 -3.84 -9.09 -4.30
CA LYS A 35 -4.89 -8.07 -4.52
C LYS A 35 -6.24 -8.45 -3.88
N ARG A 36 -6.60 -9.74 -3.81
CA ARG A 36 -7.88 -10.20 -3.21
C ARG A 36 -7.92 -10.03 -1.69
N ARG A 37 -6.75 -10.00 -1.03
CA ARG A 37 -6.62 -9.77 0.41
C ARG A 37 -6.30 -8.31 0.74
N ALA A 38 -6.26 -7.42 -0.24
CA ALA A 38 -6.03 -6.00 0.04
C ALA A 38 -7.26 -5.38 0.72
N GLN A 39 -7.03 -4.33 1.51
CA GLN A 39 -8.10 -3.52 2.08
C GLN A 39 -8.97 -2.99 0.94
N GLU A 40 -10.28 -3.20 1.05
CA GLU A 40 -11.26 -2.66 0.10
C GLU A 40 -11.83 -1.36 0.64
N TYR A 41 -11.82 -0.34 -0.21
CA TYR A 41 -12.39 0.96 0.08
C TYR A 41 -13.63 1.18 -0.77
N PHE A 42 -14.72 1.63 -0.16
CA PHE A 42 -15.96 1.93 -0.86
C PHE A 42 -15.82 3.19 -1.74
N ASP A 43 -15.08 4.18 -1.26
CA ASP A 43 -14.89 5.48 -1.90
C ASP A 43 -13.45 5.98 -1.76
N GLU A 44 -13.06 6.92 -2.63
CA GLU A 44 -11.71 7.49 -2.63
C GLU A 44 -11.39 8.31 -1.37
N ARG A 45 -12.38 8.95 -0.73
CA ARG A 45 -12.13 9.77 0.46
C ARG A 45 -11.71 8.89 1.63
N SER A 46 -12.35 7.73 1.78
CA SER A 46 -11.96 6.71 2.76
C SER A 46 -10.52 6.24 2.53
N ALA A 47 -10.16 5.91 1.28
CA ALA A 47 -8.80 5.51 0.94
C ALA A 47 -7.77 6.62 1.17
N ASN A 48 -8.13 7.88 0.88
CA ASN A 48 -7.23 9.02 1.04
C ASN A 48 -6.78 9.23 2.49
N LYS A 49 -7.61 8.90 3.49
CA LYS A 49 -7.21 8.97 4.91
C LYS A 49 -6.01 8.07 5.19
N ASP A 50 -6.07 6.83 4.72
CA ASP A 50 -4.97 5.87 4.87
C ASP A 50 -3.77 6.23 3.99
N ILE A 51 -3.97 6.71 2.76
CA ILE A 51 -2.87 7.18 1.90
C ILE A 51 -2.06 8.27 2.60
N VAL A 52 -2.71 9.23 3.26
CA VAL A 52 -2.03 10.33 3.97
C VAL A 52 -1.16 9.80 5.12
N GLN A 53 -1.64 8.79 5.85
CA GLN A 53 -0.85 8.15 6.91
C GLN A 53 0.29 7.30 6.32
N LEU A 54 0.01 6.53 5.27
CA LEU A 54 0.99 5.64 4.65
C LEU A 54 2.14 6.41 3.97
N LYS A 55 1.88 7.62 3.45
CA LYS A 55 2.95 8.51 2.92
C LYS A 55 3.96 8.93 3.99
N LYS A 56 3.59 8.89 5.27
CA LYS A 56 4.48 9.21 6.39
C LYS A 56 5.24 7.97 6.90
N ALA A 57 4.84 6.77 6.48
CA ALA A 57 5.50 5.55 6.91
C ALA A 57 6.79 5.34 6.11
N GLU A 58 7.93 5.42 6.79
CA GLU A 58 9.22 5.08 6.21
C GLU A 58 9.56 3.61 6.49
N SER A 59 10.21 2.96 5.51
CA SER A 59 10.70 1.60 5.65
C SER A 59 12.22 1.57 5.51
N PRO A 60 12.96 0.94 6.44
CA PRO A 60 14.41 0.82 6.34
C PRO A 60 14.84 -0.13 5.22
N SER A 61 13.95 -1.02 4.76
CA SER A 61 14.30 -2.05 3.77
C SER A 61 13.72 -1.82 2.39
N ALA A 62 12.92 -0.76 2.20
CA ALA A 62 12.32 -0.48 0.90
C ALA A 62 12.03 1.00 0.74
N LYS A 63 12.18 1.50 -0.49
CA LYS A 63 11.78 2.86 -0.86
C LYS A 63 10.46 2.82 -1.61
N THR A 64 9.46 3.51 -1.08
CA THR A 64 8.22 3.75 -1.82
C THR A 64 8.49 4.69 -2.99
N LEU A 65 8.15 4.25 -4.19
CA LEU A 65 8.30 5.01 -5.44
C LEU A 65 7.00 5.71 -5.80
N SER A 66 5.87 5.01 -5.67
CA SER A 66 4.56 5.60 -5.88
C SER A 66 3.48 4.85 -5.11
N ILE A 67 2.40 5.58 -4.80
CA ILE A 67 1.18 5.04 -4.20
C ILE A 67 0.06 5.36 -5.18
N ARG A 68 -0.71 4.35 -5.57
CA ARG A 68 -1.83 4.50 -6.51
C ARG A 68 -3.09 3.92 -5.91
N LEU A 69 -4.22 4.54 -6.25
CA LEU A 69 -5.53 3.97 -6.00
C LEU A 69 -5.93 3.16 -7.24
N GLU A 70 -6.17 1.87 -7.05
CA GLU A 70 -6.61 0.98 -8.13
C GLU A 70 -8.09 0.64 -7.94
N GLU A 71 -8.85 0.72 -9.02
CA GLU A 71 -10.21 0.19 -9.04
C GLU A 71 -10.20 -1.34 -9.01
N LYS A 72 -11.20 -1.90 -8.31
CA LYS A 72 -11.52 -3.32 -8.36
C LYS A 72 -12.11 -3.58 -9.74
N GLU A 73 -11.37 -4.33 -10.56
CA GLU A 73 -11.89 -5.01 -11.76
C GLU A 73 -13.11 -5.88 -11.41
#